data_AF-A0A6P0L3H9-F1
#
_entry.id   AF-A0A6P0L3H9-F1
#
_cell.length_a   1.000
_cell.length_b   1.000
_cell.length_c   1.000
_cell.angle_alpha   90.00
_cell.angle_beta   90.00
_cell.angle_gamma   90.00
#
_symmetry.space_group_name_H-M   'P 1'
#
loop_
_entity.id
_entity.type
_entity.pdbx_description
1 polymer ?
#
loop_
_entity_poly.entity_id
_entity_poly.type
_entity_poly.pdbx_seq_one_letter_code
_entity_poly.pdbx_strand_id
1 'polypeptide(L)' 'FNFNQSVIDSQGRVIGTWADVINRANLGMEVMHERNAHNFPLDLAAGESAPVALTAPAING' A
#
# COMPACT_ATOMS: atom_id res chain seq x y z
N PHE A 1 -4.67 11.67 3.93
CA PHE A 1 -6.07 11.24 3.70
C PHE A 1 -6.09 10.21 2.57
N ASN A 2 -7.02 9.27 2.60
CA ASN A 2 -7.22 8.27 1.54
C ASN A 2 -8.74 8.12 1.34
N PHE A 3 -9.21 8.36 0.12
CA PHE A 3 -10.64 8.30 -0.24
C PHE A 3 -10.90 7.42 -1.48
N ASN A 4 -10.02 6.45 -1.73
CA ASN A 4 -10.18 5.51 -2.82
C ASN A 4 -11.50 4.75 -2.65
N GLN A 5 -12.34 4.73 -3.68
CA GLN A 5 -13.64 4.04 -3.71
C GLN A 5 -14.59 4.43 -2.57
N SER A 6 -14.48 5.65 -2.05
CA SER A 6 -15.25 6.07 -0.87
C SER A 6 -16.73 6.35 -1.11
N VAL A 7 -17.20 6.34 -2.36
CA VAL A 7 -18.62 6.50 -2.73
C VAL A 7 -19.11 5.23 -3.41
N ILE A 8 -20.17 4.62 -2.87
CA ILE A 8 -20.73 3.34 -3.30
C ILE A 8 -22.25 3.51 -3.48
N ASP A 9 -22.83 2.91 -4.51
CA ASP A 9 -24.27 2.90 -4.72
C ASP A 9 -25.02 1.85 -3.86
N SER A 10 -26.34 1.82 -3.93
CA SER A 10 -27.16 0.86 -3.17
C SER A 10 -26.95 -0.61 -3.59
N GLN A 11 -26.28 -0.87 -4.70
CA GLN A 11 -25.96 -2.21 -5.20
C GLN A 11 -24.52 -2.62 -4.87
N GLY A 12 -23.75 -1.78 -4.19
CA GLY A 12 -22.35 -2.05 -3.84
C GLY A 12 -21.35 -1.71 -4.95
N ARG A 13 -21.75 -0.98 -6.00
CA ARG A 13 -20.84 -0.57 -7.07
C ARG A 13 -20.15 0.74 -6.71
N VAL A 14 -18.86 0.83 -7.00
CA VAL A 14 -18.08 2.05 -6.81
C VAL A 14 -18.55 3.13 -7.77
N ILE A 15 -18.84 4.31 -7.23
CA ILE A 15 -19.06 5.53 -8.01
C ILE A 15 -17.73 6.30 -8.04
N GLY A 16 -17.15 6.43 -9.24
CA GLY A 16 -15.86 7.10 -9.41
C GLY A 16 -15.91 8.58 -9.02
N THR A 17 -14.90 9.01 -8.28
CA THR A 17 -14.70 10.40 -7.84
C THR A 17 -13.37 10.96 -8.35
N TRP A 18 -13.11 12.25 -8.08
CA TRP A 18 -11.79 12.84 -8.33
C TRP A 18 -10.67 12.18 -7.52
N ALA A 19 -10.96 11.62 -6.34
CA ALA A 19 -9.97 10.89 -5.55
C ALA A 19 -9.49 9.63 -6.30
N ASP A 20 -10.39 8.92 -6.99
CA ASP A 20 -10.05 7.73 -7.77
C ASP A 20 -9.20 8.06 -9.01
N VAL A 21 -9.41 9.23 -9.61
CA VAL A 21 -8.56 9.73 -10.71
C VAL A 21 -7.15 10.02 -10.21
N ILE A 22 -7.03 10.69 -9.06
CA ILE A 22 -5.72 10.93 -8.42
C ILE A 22 -5.05 9.61 -8.06
N ASN A 23 -5.78 8.63 -7.55
CA ASN A 23 -5.23 7.31 -7.26
C ASN A 23 -4.65 6.63 -8.51
N ARG A 24 -5.29 6.75 -9.67
CA ARG A 24 -4.74 6.22 -10.94
C ARG A 24 -3.45 6.91 -11.36
N ALA A 25 -3.35 8.23 -11.17
CA ALA A 25 -2.10 8.96 -11.41
C ALA A 25 -0.99 8.49 -10.46
N ASN A 26 -1.32 8.29 -9.18
CA ASN A 26 -0.39 7.78 -8.18
C ASN A 26 0.11 6.37 -8.53
N LEU A 27 -0.78 5.46 -8.97
CA LEU A 27 -0.40 4.14 -9.45
C LEU A 27 0.58 4.22 -10.63
N GLY A 28 0.36 5.13 -11.57
CA GLY A 28 1.29 5.35 -12.69
C GLY A 28 2.69 5.78 -12.24
N MET A 29 2.79 6.56 -11.16
CA MET A 29 4.07 6.92 -10.56
C MET A 29 4.70 5.73 -9.84
N GLU A 30 3.94 5.05 -8.97
CA GLU A 30 4.40 3.91 -8.17
C GLU A 30 5.00 2.80 -9.03
N VAL A 31 4.31 2.39 -10.11
CA VAL A 31 4.76 1.27 -10.94
C VAL A 31 5.95 1.59 -11.84
N MET A 32 6.21 2.86 -12.11
CA MET A 32 7.31 3.31 -12.98
C MET A 32 8.52 3.83 -12.19
N HIS A 33 8.30 4.30 -10.96
CA HIS A 33 9.35 4.76 -10.07
C HIS A 33 10.33 3.61 -9.78
N GLU A 34 11.63 3.90 -9.79
CA GLU A 34 12.68 2.92 -9.48
C GLU A 34 12.53 1.57 -10.21
N ARG A 35 12.25 1.63 -11.52
CA ARG A 35 11.90 0.50 -12.41
C ARG A 35 12.76 -0.79 -12.33
N ASN A 36 13.95 -0.73 -11.73
CA ASN A 36 14.90 -1.84 -11.61
C ASN A 36 15.34 -2.11 -10.14
N ALA A 37 14.78 -1.42 -9.15
CA ALA A 37 15.18 -1.57 -7.74
C ALA A 37 14.30 -2.56 -6.96
N HIS A 38 13.10 -2.83 -7.47
CA HIS A 38 12.09 -3.64 -6.78
C HIS A 38 12.12 -5.10 -7.24
N ASN A 39 12.54 -5.99 -6.35
CA ASN A 39 12.45 -7.45 -6.53
C ASN A 39 11.34 -8.10 -5.67
N PHE A 40 10.72 -7.30 -4.78
CA PHE A 40 9.62 -7.69 -3.92
C PHE A 40 8.42 -6.77 -4.19
N PRO A 41 7.18 -7.26 -4.01
CA PRO A 41 5.98 -6.56 -4.46
C PRO A 41 5.56 -5.35 -3.62
N LEU A 42 6.14 -5.15 -2.43
CA LEU A 42 5.77 -4.07 -1.52
C LEU A 42 6.98 -3.18 -1.26
N ASP A 43 6.80 -1.87 -1.46
CA ASP A 43 7.70 -0.86 -0.93
C ASP A 43 7.28 -0.48 0.49
N LEU A 44 8.09 -0.88 1.48
CA LEU A 44 7.81 -0.73 2.91
C LEU A 44 8.72 0.29 3.58
N ALA A 45 9.60 0.95 2.83
CA ALA A 45 10.63 1.82 3.39
C ALA A 45 10.12 3.25 3.72
N ALA A 46 8.84 3.53 3.47
CA ALA A 46 8.23 4.83 3.71
C ALA A 46 7.81 5.09 5.19
N GLY A 47 7.84 4.05 6.05
CA GLY A 47 7.45 4.12 7.46
C GLY A 47 8.64 4.14 8.44
N GLU A 48 8.34 4.23 9.73
CA GLU A 48 9.36 4.07 10.78
C GLU A 48 9.91 2.64 10.80
N SER A 49 11.19 2.48 11.10
CA SER A 49 11.83 1.18 11.21
C SER A 49 11.17 0.34 12.30
N ALA A 50 10.53 -0.77 11.93
CA ALA A 50 10.02 -1.73 12.90
C ALA A 50 11.18 -2.42 13.64
N PRO A 51 11.12 -2.56 14.98
CA PRO A 51 12.12 -3.32 15.71
C PRO A 51 12.01 -4.81 15.35
N VAL A 52 13.10 -5.40 14.87
CA VAL A 52 13.19 -6.83 14.58
C VAL A 52 13.51 -7.57 15.88
N ALA A 53 12.74 -8.61 16.22
CA ALA A 53 13.07 -9.50 17.32
C ALA A 53 14.33 -10.31 16.95
N LEU A 54 15.49 -9.89 17.48
CA LEU A 54 16.78 -10.53 17.25
C LEU A 54 17.01 -11.76 18.14
N THR A 55 16.12 -12.04 19.08
CA THR A 55 16.21 -13.15 20.04
C THR A 55 15.10 -14.17 19.78
N ALA A 56 15.49 -15.42 19.49
CA ALA A 56 14.55 -16.52 19.38
C ALA A 56 13.89 -16.81 20.75
N PRO A 57 12.58 -17.15 20.80
CA PRO A 57 11.94 -17.58 22.03
C PRO A 57 12.66 -18.79 22.61
N ALA A 58 13.02 -18.73 23.90
CA ALA A 58 13.51 -19.91 24.59
C ALA A 58 12.36 -20.92 24.71
N ILE A 59 12.50 -22.07 24.04
CA ILE A 59 11.60 -23.20 24.24
C ILE A 59 11.98 -23.83 25.58
N ASN A 60 11.27 -23.47 26.64
CA ASN A 60 11.37 -24.16 27.93
C ASN A 60 10.49 -25.41 27.84
N GLY A 61 11.12 -26.59 27.79
CA GLY A 61 10.46 -27.89 27.87
C GLY A 61 9.98 -28.24 29.27
#